data_AF-A0A1F4TN37-F1
#
_entry.id   AF-A0A1F4TN37-F1
#
_cell.length_a   1.000
_cell.length_b   1.000
_cell.length_c   1.000
_cell.angle_alpha   90.00
_cell.angle_beta   90.00
_cell.angle_gamma   90.00
#
_symmetry.space_group_name_H-M   'P 1'
#
loop_
_entity.id
_entity.type
_entity.pdbx_description
1 polymer ?
#
loop_
_entity_poly.entity_id
_entity_poly.type
_entity_poly.pdbx_seq_one_letter_code
_entity_poly.pdbx_strand_id
1 'polypeptide(L)'
;MKRKGFTLIELVMVIVILGILAATAVPRFVSLRTDAQRSATAGGLAAVRAAVAIQYASNAANNVTTNNGIPTTISAGMFVENQIPEDKIHSSRAVTVGGLTAPTGTTGGWYYNSNSMEVFVNHTLYSTM
;
A
#
# COMPACT_ATOMS: atom_id res chain seq x y z
N MET A 1 35.94 -17.34 -44.24
CA MET A 1 35.53 -17.46 -42.82
C MET A 1 34.22 -18.26 -42.77
N LYS A 2 34.18 -19.45 -42.15
CA LYS A 2 32.94 -20.25 -42.02
C LYS A 2 32.10 -19.68 -40.89
N ARG A 3 30.96 -19.05 -41.21
CA ARG A 3 29.95 -18.69 -40.19
C ARG A 3 29.21 -19.98 -39.80
N LYS A 4 29.36 -20.44 -38.57
CA LYS A 4 28.47 -21.43 -37.96
C LYS A 4 27.12 -20.74 -37.73
N GLY A 5 26.10 -21.10 -38.50
CA GLY A 5 24.73 -20.70 -38.22
C GLY A 5 24.19 -21.47 -37.02
N PHE A 6 23.31 -20.84 -36.24
CA PHE A 6 22.53 -21.51 -35.20
C PHE A 6 21.65 -22.60 -35.82
N THR A 7 21.51 -23.72 -35.14
CA THR A 7 20.61 -24.79 -35.62
C THR A 7 19.15 -24.44 -35.29
N LEU A 8 18.22 -24.79 -36.18
CA LEU A 8 16.78 -24.60 -35.91
C LEU A 8 16.34 -25.35 -34.65
N ILE A 9 16.93 -26.52 -34.40
CA ILE A 9 16.62 -27.34 -33.23
C ILE A 9 17.07 -26.67 -31.91
N GLU A 10 18.20 -25.96 -31.89
CA GLU A 10 18.62 -25.18 -30.72
C GLU A 10 17.59 -24.10 -30.38
N LEU A 11 17.12 -23.37 -31.40
CA LEU A 11 16.14 -22.31 -31.17
C LEU A 11 14.82 -22.89 -30.64
N VAL A 12 14.36 -24.01 -31.19
CA VAL A 12 13.13 -24.69 -30.74
C VAL A 12 13.27 -25.23 -29.32
N MET A 13 14.39 -25.88 -28.99
CA MET A 13 14.61 -26.40 -27.64
C MET A 13 14.64 -25.28 -26.59
N VAL A 14 15.25 -24.13 -26.91
CA VAL A 14 15.34 -22.98 -25.99
C VAL A 14 13.95 -22.43 -25.67
N ILE A 15 13.09 -22.20 -26.67
CA ILE A 15 11.75 -21.67 -26.43
C ILE A 15 10.86 -22.67 -25.67
N VAL A 16 11.06 -23.98 -25.88
CA VAL A 16 10.35 -25.03 -25.13
C VAL A 16 10.73 -24.99 -23.65
N ILE A 17 12.03 -24.92 -23.34
CA ILE A 17 12.52 -24.82 -21.96
C ILE A 17 12.01 -23.53 -21.30
N LEU A 18 12.13 -22.38 -21.99
CA LEU A 18 11.61 -21.11 -21.49
C LEU A 18 10.09 -21.15 -21.29
N GLY A 19 9.35 -21.86 -22.13
CA GLY A 19 7.91 -22.06 -21.99
C GLY A 19 7.53 -22.78 -20.69
N ILE A 20 8.22 -23.87 -20.35
CA ILE A 20 7.97 -24.63 -19.12
C ILE A 20 8.35 -23.81 -17.88
N LEU A 21 9.50 -23.13 -17.92
CA LEU A 21 9.94 -22.26 -16.83
C LEU A 21 8.95 -21.10 -16.61
N ALA A 22 8.47 -20.47 -17.69
CA ALA A 22 7.48 -19.40 -17.59
C ALA A 22 6.15 -19.89 -17.01
N ALA A 23 5.66 -21.06 -17.46
CA ALA A 23 4.39 -21.63 -16.99
C ALA A 23 4.38 -21.89 -15.48
N THR A 24 5.52 -22.30 -14.91
CA THR A 24 5.66 -22.57 -13.47
C THR A 24 6.02 -21.32 -12.65
N ALA A 25 6.78 -20.39 -13.20
CA ALA A 25 7.23 -19.18 -12.50
C ALA A 25 6.13 -18.11 -12.37
N VAL A 26 5.29 -17.94 -13.39
CA VAL A 26 4.30 -16.85 -13.43
C VAL A 26 3.30 -16.90 -12.28
N PRO A 27 2.65 -18.05 -11.94
CA PRO A 27 1.69 -18.10 -10.84
C PRO A 27 2.32 -17.72 -9.49
N ARG A 28 3.55 -18.19 -9.22
CA ARG A 28 4.29 -17.89 -8.00
C ARG A 28 4.72 -16.43 -7.93
N PHE A 29 5.12 -15.85 -9.05
CA PHE A 29 5.47 -14.43 -9.10
C PHE A 29 4.27 -13.54 -8.78
N VAL A 30 3.09 -13.87 -9.29
CA VAL A 30 1.85 -13.13 -9.00
C VAL A 30 1.50 -13.20 -7.50
N SER A 31 1.57 -14.38 -6.88
CA SER A 31 1.26 -14.51 -5.44
C SER A 31 2.26 -13.76 -4.56
N LEU A 32 3.56 -13.86 -4.86
CA LEU A 32 4.59 -13.12 -4.13
C LEU A 32 4.40 -11.62 -4.25
N ARG A 33 4.00 -11.13 -5.43
CA ARG A 33 3.70 -9.72 -5.63
C ARG A 33 2.52 -9.27 -4.76
N THR A 34 1.44 -10.04 -4.71
CA THR A 34 0.28 -9.68 -3.88
C THR A 34 0.61 -9.68 -2.38
N ASP A 35 1.41 -10.63 -1.93
CA ASP A 35 1.83 -10.70 -0.51
C ASP A 35 2.77 -9.54 -0.15
N ALA A 36 3.70 -9.20 -1.04
CA ALA A 36 4.58 -8.05 -0.88
C ALA A 36 3.80 -6.74 -0.81
N GLN A 37 2.77 -6.57 -1.66
CA GLN A 37 1.89 -5.39 -1.62
C GLN A 37 1.14 -5.30 -0.28
N ARG A 38 0.58 -6.41 0.21
CA ARG A 38 -0.12 -6.43 1.51
C ARG A 38 0.81 -6.10 2.66
N SER A 39 2.01 -6.68 2.69
CA SER A 39 3.01 -6.41 3.72
C SER A 39 3.46 -4.95 3.71
N ALA A 40 3.69 -4.39 2.52
CA ALA A 40 4.05 -2.98 2.37
C ALA A 40 2.92 -2.04 2.80
N THR A 41 1.65 -2.34 2.45
CA THR A 41 0.49 -1.57 2.92
C THR A 41 0.34 -1.66 4.43
N ALA A 42 0.56 -2.82 5.06
CA ALA A 42 0.52 -2.95 6.52
C ALA A 42 1.61 -2.12 7.21
N GLY A 43 2.82 -2.08 6.64
CA GLY A 43 3.90 -1.19 7.10
C GLY A 43 3.52 0.29 6.95
N GLY A 44 2.93 0.67 5.83
CA GLY A 44 2.39 2.00 5.60
C GLY A 44 1.30 2.37 6.61
N LEU A 45 0.39 1.45 6.92
CA LEU A 45 -0.69 1.64 7.89
C LEU A 45 -0.14 1.95 9.29
N ALA A 46 0.87 1.19 9.71
CA ALA A 46 1.56 1.43 10.98
C ALA A 46 2.21 2.82 11.02
N ALA A 47 2.86 3.24 9.92
CA ALA A 47 3.45 4.58 9.82
C ALA A 47 2.38 5.69 9.89
N VAL A 48 1.24 5.52 9.22
CA VAL A 48 0.13 6.47 9.27
C VAL A 48 -0.47 6.56 10.68
N ARG A 49 -0.71 5.43 11.35
CA ARG A 49 -1.19 5.41 12.74
C ARG A 49 -0.22 6.11 13.69
N ALA A 50 1.08 5.89 13.52
CA ALA A 50 2.11 6.57 14.31
C ALA A 50 2.09 8.09 14.07
N ALA A 51 1.97 8.53 12.82
CA ALA A 51 1.87 9.95 12.48
C ALA A 51 0.64 10.62 13.12
N VAL A 52 -0.52 9.96 13.12
CA VAL A 52 -1.73 10.45 13.81
C VAL A 52 -1.49 10.60 15.30
N ALA A 53 -0.89 9.59 15.96
CA ALA A 53 -0.59 9.65 17.39
C ALA A 53 0.38 10.78 17.75
N ILE A 54 1.43 10.98 16.93
CA ILE A 54 2.40 12.07 17.11
C ILE A 54 1.71 13.43 16.93
N GLN A 55 0.87 13.58 15.91
CA GLN A 55 0.15 14.83 15.67
C GLN A 55 -0.83 15.13 16.80
N TYR A 56 -1.53 14.12 17.33
CA TYR A 56 -2.37 14.28 18.52
C TYR A 56 -1.57 14.78 19.72
N ALA A 57 -0.41 14.18 20.00
CA ALA A 57 0.47 14.62 21.08
C ALA A 57 0.98 16.06 20.86
N SER A 58 1.35 16.42 19.63
CA SER A 58 1.76 17.78 19.26
C SER A 58 0.61 18.78 19.44
N ASN A 59 -0.61 18.43 19.04
CA ASN A 59 -1.80 19.25 19.23
C ASN A 59 -2.08 19.49 20.72
N ALA A 60 -1.95 18.44 21.56
CA ALA A 60 -2.09 18.56 23.00
C ALA A 60 -1.01 19.49 23.61
N ALA A 61 0.25 19.35 23.18
CA ALA A 61 1.35 20.21 23.65
C ALA A 61 1.15 21.68 23.25
N ASN A 62 0.53 21.94 22.10
CA ASN A 62 0.27 23.28 21.57
C ASN A 62 -1.09 23.85 21.99
N ASN A 63 -1.79 23.21 22.94
CA ASN A 63 -3.13 23.62 23.40
C ASN A 63 -4.16 23.76 22.27
N VAL A 64 -4.06 22.92 21.23
CA VAL A 64 -5.06 22.87 20.16
C VAL A 64 -6.35 22.28 20.73
N THR A 65 -7.41 23.10 20.81
CA THR A 65 -8.70 22.70 21.39
C THR A 65 -9.72 22.22 20.35
N THR A 66 -9.48 22.50 19.06
CA THR A 66 -10.31 22.01 17.96
C THR A 66 -10.37 20.49 17.97
N ASN A 67 -11.59 19.93 17.93
CA ASN A 67 -11.83 18.48 17.98
C ASN A 67 -11.05 17.78 19.12
N ASN A 68 -10.96 18.43 20.29
CA ASN A 68 -10.24 17.90 21.46
C ASN A 68 -8.76 17.55 21.16
N GLY A 69 -8.12 18.26 20.23
CA GLY A 69 -6.75 18.01 19.80
C GLY A 69 -6.60 16.83 18.83
N ILE A 70 -7.68 16.11 18.52
CA ILE A 70 -7.68 15.03 17.53
C ILE A 70 -7.45 15.64 16.14
N PRO A 71 -6.44 15.15 15.38
CA PRO A 71 -6.25 15.59 14.00
C PRO A 71 -7.54 15.38 13.21
N THR A 72 -8.00 16.39 12.47
CA THR A 72 -9.24 16.29 11.66
C THR A 72 -9.01 15.56 10.34
N THR A 73 -7.76 15.41 9.92
CA THR A 73 -7.34 14.68 8.71
C THR A 73 -5.91 14.16 8.85
N ILE A 74 -5.50 13.28 7.95
CA ILE A 74 -4.11 12.92 7.73
C ILE A 74 -3.56 13.82 6.63
N SER A 75 -2.52 14.59 6.95
CA SER A 75 -1.86 15.51 6.02
C SER A 75 -0.43 15.08 5.73
N ALA A 76 0.06 15.43 4.55
CA ALA A 76 1.43 15.19 4.12
C ALA A 76 2.48 15.74 5.11
N GLY A 77 2.20 16.88 5.75
CA GLY A 77 3.09 17.51 6.72
C GLY A 77 3.27 16.74 8.04
N MET A 78 2.49 15.68 8.27
CA MET A 78 2.66 14.78 9.42
C MET A 78 3.82 13.78 9.21
N PHE A 79 4.39 13.73 8.01
CA PHE A 79 5.46 12.81 7.63
C PHE A 79 6.73 13.59 7.28
N VAL A 80 7.88 13.02 7.63
CA VAL A 80 9.21 13.64 7.38
C VAL A 80 9.42 13.93 5.89
N GLU A 81 8.93 13.07 5.01
CA GLU A 81 9.04 13.21 3.56
C GLU A 81 8.01 14.18 2.96
N ASN A 82 7.21 14.83 3.81
CA ASN A 82 6.06 15.66 3.42
C ASN A 82 5.13 14.92 2.44
N GLN A 83 4.88 13.65 2.73
CA GLN A 83 4.30 12.70 1.81
C GLN A 83 3.64 11.56 2.58
N ILE A 84 2.35 11.32 2.33
CA ILE A 84 1.58 10.25 2.97
C ILE A 84 2.05 8.91 2.38
N PRO A 85 2.34 7.88 3.19
CA PRO A 85 2.64 6.55 2.69
C PRO A 85 1.61 6.07 1.67
N GLU A 86 2.04 5.30 0.68
CA GLU A 86 1.15 4.78 -0.35
C GLU A 86 0.61 3.41 0.07
N ASP A 87 -0.70 3.20 -0.10
CA ASP A 87 -1.28 1.87 -0.13
C ASP A 87 -0.82 1.14 -1.41
N LYS A 88 0.04 0.14 -1.26
CA LYS A 88 0.60 -0.63 -2.37
C LYS A 88 -0.37 -1.60 -3.02
N ILE A 89 -1.54 -1.84 -2.43
CA ILE A 89 -2.60 -2.66 -3.02
C ILE A 89 -3.28 -1.90 -4.15
N HIS A 90 -3.61 -0.62 -3.94
CA HIS A 90 -4.34 0.21 -4.92
C HIS A 90 -3.49 1.31 -5.55
N SER A 91 -2.23 1.43 -5.15
CA SER A 91 -1.32 2.51 -5.57
C SER A 91 -1.90 3.90 -5.32
N SER A 92 -2.45 4.08 -4.10
CA SER A 92 -3.18 5.29 -3.73
C SER A 92 -2.65 5.86 -2.42
N ARG A 93 -2.62 7.20 -2.35
CA ARG A 93 -2.23 7.99 -1.18
C ARG A 93 -3.40 8.83 -0.65
N ALA A 94 -4.58 8.65 -1.25
CA ALA A 94 -5.76 9.41 -0.91
C ALA A 94 -6.12 9.17 0.55
N VAL A 95 -6.60 10.22 1.22
CA VAL A 95 -7.14 10.14 2.57
C VAL A 95 -8.62 10.48 2.49
N THR A 96 -9.45 9.54 2.91
CA THR A 96 -10.87 9.76 3.12
C THR A 96 -11.13 9.89 4.61
N VAL A 97 -11.74 10.99 5.02
CA VAL A 97 -12.13 11.21 6.43
C VAL A 97 -13.61 10.91 6.57
N GLY A 98 -13.99 10.10 7.56
CA GLY A 98 -15.39 9.75 7.81
C GLY A 98 -15.67 9.31 9.25
N GLY A 99 -16.88 8.79 9.48
CA GLY A 99 -17.36 8.32 10.79
C GLY A 99 -16.98 6.86 11.13
N LEU A 100 -17.63 6.32 12.19
CA LEU A 100 -17.32 5.06 12.89
C LEU A 100 -17.30 3.78 12.04
N THR A 101 -17.96 3.77 10.89
CA THR A 101 -17.98 2.59 10.01
C THR A 101 -16.78 2.63 9.09
N ALA A 102 -15.95 1.58 9.14
CA ALA A 102 -14.92 1.34 8.14
C ALA A 102 -15.49 1.50 6.71
N PRO A 103 -14.74 2.06 5.77
CA PRO A 103 -15.25 2.40 4.45
C PRO A 103 -15.61 1.17 3.64
N THR A 104 -16.69 1.30 2.86
CA THR A 104 -17.16 0.33 1.87
C THR A 104 -16.62 0.61 0.45
N GLY A 105 -15.66 1.53 0.32
CA GLY A 105 -15.14 2.02 -0.96
C GLY A 105 -14.16 1.05 -1.64
N THR A 106 -13.98 1.23 -2.96
CA THR A 106 -12.96 0.55 -3.79
C THR A 106 -11.83 1.50 -4.23
N THR A 107 -11.82 2.72 -3.71
CA THR A 107 -10.94 3.82 -4.16
C THR A 107 -9.49 3.65 -3.70
N GLY A 108 -9.24 2.85 -2.65
CA GLY A 108 -7.91 2.62 -2.10
C GLY A 108 -7.35 3.82 -1.33
N GLY A 109 -6.17 3.65 -0.74
CA GLY A 109 -5.55 4.64 0.14
C GLY A 109 -5.99 4.46 1.59
N TRP A 110 -6.08 5.55 2.33
CA TRP A 110 -6.34 5.54 3.78
C TRP A 110 -7.71 6.08 4.09
N TYR A 111 -8.37 5.42 5.05
CA TYR A 111 -9.54 5.97 5.69
C TYR A 111 -9.23 6.29 7.14
N TYR A 112 -9.66 7.46 7.56
CA TYR A 112 -9.38 7.99 8.87
C TYR A 112 -10.67 8.40 9.57
N ASN A 113 -10.87 7.86 10.76
CA ASN A 113 -11.95 8.28 11.63
C ASN A 113 -11.48 9.43 12.53
N SER A 114 -11.94 10.63 12.24
CA SER A 114 -11.59 11.85 12.98
C SER A 114 -12.23 11.96 14.37
N ASN A 115 -13.04 10.97 14.77
CA ASN A 115 -13.63 10.90 16.12
C ASN A 115 -12.92 9.87 17.03
N SER A 116 -12.37 8.78 16.46
CA SER A 116 -11.71 7.70 17.22
C SER A 116 -10.20 7.61 16.97
N MET A 117 -9.64 8.42 16.06
CA MET A 117 -8.26 8.33 15.58
C MET A 117 -7.90 7.02 14.86
N GLU A 118 -8.89 6.18 14.57
CA GLU A 118 -8.65 4.91 13.89
C GLU A 118 -8.31 5.15 12.41
N VAL A 119 -7.35 4.37 11.92
CA VAL A 119 -6.91 4.37 10.52
C VAL A 119 -7.10 2.98 9.95
N PHE A 120 -7.68 2.92 8.76
CA PHE A 120 -7.94 1.71 7.99
C PHE A 120 -7.44 1.86 6.56
N VAL A 121 -7.20 0.75 5.89
CA VAL A 121 -7.10 0.75 4.41
C VAL A 121 -8.50 1.04 3.86
N ASN A 122 -8.59 1.96 2.90
CA ASN A 122 -9.85 2.35 2.28
C ASN A 122 -10.33 1.31 1.24
N HIS A 123 -10.63 0.11 1.74
CA HIS A 123 -11.12 -1.01 0.94
C HIS A 123 -11.88 -2.03 1.78
N THR A 124 -13.03 -2.51 1.27
CA THR A 124 -13.94 -3.43 1.97
C THR A 124 -13.30 -4.76 2.41
N LEU A 125 -12.37 -5.30 1.63
CA LEU A 125 -11.68 -6.56 1.96
C LEU A 125 -10.44 -6.38 2.85
N TYR A 126 -9.97 -5.14 3.04
CA TYR A 126 -8.69 -4.85 3.68
C TYR A 126 -8.82 -3.90 4.87
N SER A 127 -10.05 -3.57 5.26
CA SER A 127 -10.34 -2.67 6.37
C SER A 127 -9.95 -3.23 7.73
N THR A 128 -9.85 -4.56 7.87
CA THR A 128 -9.51 -5.24 9.14
C THR A 128 -8.02 -5.60 9.25
N MET A 129 -7.19 -5.18 8.28
CA MET A 129 -5.74 -5.37 8.32
C MET A 129 -5.04 -4.57 9.43
#